data_AF-A0A1W0WLQ8-F1
#
_entry.id   AF-A0A1W0WLQ8-F1
#
_cell.length_a   1.000
_cell.length_b   1.000
_cell.length_c   1.000
_cell.angle_alpha   90.00
_cell.angle_beta   90.00
_cell.angle_gamma   90.00
#
_symmetry.space_group_name_H-M   'P 1'
#
loop_
_entity.id
_entity.type
_entity.pdbx_description
1 polymer ?
#
loop_
_entity_poly.entity_id
_entity_poly.type
_entity_poly.pdbx_seq_one_letter_code
_entity_poly.pdbx_strand_id
1 'polypeptide(L)'
;MSATQPINNNAQQAANQVINLVQEALGGQLTQYRPVSFRYQVVPGGVNYFIKVLVTTNQQGSQYVHLRVGVPTNQIGSLNGMELNRQLADPISYIYIKQCPVQG
;
A
#
# COMPACT_ATOMS: atom_id res chain seq x y z
N MET A 1 -15.14 -0.84 7.42
CA MET A 1 -14.26 -0.88 6.21
C MET A 1 -15.12 -1.28 5.02
N SER A 2 -14.91 -0.67 3.86
CA SER A 2 -15.70 -0.92 2.63
C SER A 2 -15.55 -2.35 2.09
N ALA A 3 -16.33 -2.71 1.07
CA ALA A 3 -16.01 -3.85 0.20
C ALA A 3 -14.74 -3.58 -0.63
N THR A 4 -14.15 -4.63 -1.22
CA THR A 4 -13.05 -4.49 -2.19
C THR A 4 -13.56 -3.89 -3.49
N GLN A 5 -12.84 -2.89 -3.99
CA GLN A 5 -13.16 -2.19 -5.22
C GLN A 5 -11.93 -2.17 -6.15
N PRO A 6 -12.12 -2.10 -7.48
CA PRO A 6 -11.04 -1.76 -8.40
C PRO A 6 -10.39 -0.43 -8.00
N ILE A 7 -9.11 -0.24 -8.32
CA ILE A 7 -8.42 1.01 -7.99
C ILE A 7 -9.14 2.23 -8.61
N ASN A 8 -9.29 3.30 -7.82
CA ASN A 8 -9.82 4.59 -8.26
C ASN A 8 -8.77 5.70 -8.10
N ASN A 9 -9.09 6.91 -8.57
CA ASN A 9 -8.15 8.04 -8.56
C ASN A 9 -7.63 8.39 -7.16
N ASN A 10 -8.51 8.38 -6.14
CA ASN A 10 -8.13 8.73 -4.77
C ASN A 10 -7.18 7.69 -4.15
N ALA A 11 -7.49 6.40 -4.34
CA ALA A 11 -6.64 5.32 -3.85
C ALA A 11 -5.32 5.26 -4.61
N GLN A 12 -5.33 5.50 -5.93
CA GLN A 12 -4.10 5.61 -6.73
C GLN A 12 -3.21 6.76 -6.23
N GLN A 13 -3.80 7.93 -5.96
CA GLN A 13 -3.05 9.07 -5.42
C GLN A 13 -2.46 8.76 -4.03
N ALA A 14 -3.23 8.13 -3.15
CA ALA A 14 -2.74 7.70 -1.84
C ALA A 14 -1.58 6.69 -1.97
N ALA A 15 -1.66 5.73 -2.90
CA ALA A 15 -0.58 4.80 -3.18
C ALA A 15 0.67 5.51 -3.73
N ASN A 16 0.52 6.49 -4.61
CA ASN A 16 1.63 7.23 -5.19
C ASN A 16 2.39 8.08 -4.15
N GLN A 17 1.69 8.61 -3.14
CA GLN A 17 2.31 9.39 -2.06
C GLN A 17 3.31 8.59 -1.23
N VAL A 18 3.18 7.26 -1.19
CA VAL A 18 4.00 6.38 -0.36
C VAL A 18 4.97 5.51 -1.16
N ILE A 19 5.07 5.69 -2.49
CA ILE A 19 5.88 4.81 -3.36
C ILE A 19 7.35 4.73 -2.91
N ASN A 20 7.94 5.85 -2.50
CA ASN A 20 9.34 5.90 -2.04
C ASN A 20 9.53 5.06 -0.76
N LEU A 21 8.56 5.12 0.16
CA LEU A 21 8.59 4.33 1.40
C LEU A 21 8.43 2.83 1.11
N VAL A 22 7.64 2.47 0.10
CA VAL A 22 7.51 1.08 -0.36
C VAL A 22 8.81 0.60 -0.99
N GLN A 23 9.48 1.42 -1.81
CA GLN A 23 10.79 1.08 -2.38
C GLN A 23 11.83 0.85 -1.29
N GLU A 24 11.93 1.78 -0.33
CA GLU A 24 12.87 1.68 0.79
C GLU A 24 12.64 0.40 1.60
N ALA A 25 11.37 0.05 1.87
CA ALA A 25 11.01 -1.15 2.62
C ALA A 25 11.25 -2.47 1.85
N LEU A 26 11.16 -2.47 0.52
CA LEU A 26 11.43 -3.67 -0.28
C LEU A 26 12.91 -3.86 -0.59
N GLY A 27 13.69 -2.77 -0.56
CA GLY A 27 15.05 -2.76 -1.07
C GLY A 27 15.08 -2.88 -2.60
N GLY A 28 16.23 -2.50 -3.18
CA GLY A 28 16.40 -2.46 -4.62
C GLY A 28 15.59 -1.34 -5.30
N GLN A 29 15.65 -1.32 -6.63
CA GLN A 29 14.92 -0.35 -7.44
C GLN A 29 13.56 -0.91 -7.85
N LEU A 30 12.47 -0.17 -7.60
CA LEU A 30 11.16 -0.51 -8.13
C LEU A 30 11.14 -0.29 -9.64
N THR A 31 10.96 -1.37 -10.39
CA THR A 31 10.75 -1.32 -11.85
C THR A 31 9.26 -1.31 -12.20
N GLN A 32 8.40 -1.74 -11.26
CA GLN A 32 6.96 -1.69 -11.39
C GLN A 32 6.30 -1.35 -10.05
N TYR A 33 5.32 -0.46 -10.09
CA TYR A 33 4.44 -0.15 -8.97
C TYR A 33 3.02 0.08 -9.51
N ARG A 34 2.16 -0.93 -9.38
CA ARG A 34 0.81 -0.92 -9.95
C ARG A 34 -0.24 -1.24 -8.89
N PRO A 35 -0.91 -0.23 -8.32
CA PRO A 35 -2.09 -0.44 -7.49
C PRO A 35 -3.20 -1.13 -8.31
N VAL A 36 -3.87 -2.12 -7.72
CA VAL A 36 -4.82 -3.00 -8.42
C VAL A 36 -6.24 -2.87 -7.87
N SER A 37 -6.36 -2.97 -6.55
CA SER A 37 -7.65 -2.90 -5.86
C SER A 37 -7.44 -2.31 -4.47
N PHE A 38 -8.53 -1.84 -3.87
CA PHE A 38 -8.47 -1.24 -2.55
C PHE A 38 -9.74 -1.49 -1.73
N ARG A 39 -9.60 -1.28 -0.43
CA ARG A 39 -10.69 -1.03 0.52
C ARG A 39 -10.39 0.28 1.24
N TYR A 40 -11.39 0.89 1.85
CA TYR A 40 -11.18 2.08 2.66
C TYR A 40 -11.94 2.03 3.99
N GLN A 41 -11.49 2.85 4.93
CA GLN A 41 -12.14 3.08 6.21
C GLN A 41 -12.07 4.57 6.53
N VAL A 42 -13.24 5.21 6.61
CA VAL A 42 -13.33 6.58 7.15
C VAL A 42 -13.02 6.54 8.64
N VAL A 43 -12.20 7.48 9.10
CA VAL A 43 -11.82 7.67 10.50
C VAL A 43 -11.98 9.14 10.88
N PRO A 44 -12.06 9.49 12.17
CA PRO A 44 -12.02 10.90 12.58
C PRO A 44 -10.78 11.59 12.00
N GLY A 45 -10.99 12.63 11.20
CA GLY A 45 -9.92 13.42 10.60
C GLY A 45 -9.29 12.86 9.31
N GLY A 46 -9.85 11.80 8.69
CA GLY A 46 -9.34 11.32 7.40
C GLY A 46 -9.87 9.97 6.93
N VAL A 47 -9.10 9.33 6.05
CA VAL A 47 -9.43 8.02 5.46
C VAL A 47 -8.20 7.12 5.47
N ASN A 48 -8.36 5.88 5.94
CA ASN A 48 -7.39 4.81 5.70
C ASN A 48 -7.72 4.10 4.40
N TYR A 49 -6.75 4.01 3.48
CA TYR A 49 -6.82 3.17 2.30
C TYR A 49 -6.01 1.89 2.55
N PHE A 50 -6.61 0.74 2.25
CA PHE A 50 -5.98 -0.57 2.25
C PHE A 50 -5.83 -1.01 0.80
N ILE A 51 -4.62 -1.02 0.26
CA ILE A 51 -4.38 -1.07 -1.19
C ILE A 51 -3.55 -2.30 -1.54
N LYS A 52 -4.05 -3.13 -2.47
CA LYS A 52 -3.26 -4.19 -3.09
C LYS A 52 -2.45 -3.60 -4.24
N VAL A 53 -1.15 -3.82 -4.22
CA VAL A 53 -0.22 -3.30 -5.23
C VAL A 53 0.61 -4.45 -5.78
N LEU A 54 0.69 -4.57 -7.11
CA LEU A 54 1.70 -5.39 -7.77
C LEU A 54 2.98 -4.56 -7.85
N VAL A 55 4.06 -5.08 -7.27
CA VAL A 55 5.37 -4.48 -7.29
C VAL A 55 6.36 -5.42 -7.95
N THR A 56 7.35 -4.85 -8.64
CA THR A 56 8.50 -5.59 -9.16
C THR A 56 9.75 -4.84 -8.76
N THR A 57 10.69 -5.53 -8.12
CA THR A 57 12.04 -4.99 -7.87
C THR A 57 13.05 -5.68 -8.78
N ASN A 58 14.17 -5.02 -9.03
CA ASN A 58 15.29 -5.61 -9.77
C ASN A 58 15.97 -6.79 -9.03
N GLN A 59 15.66 -7.02 -7.75
CA GLN A 59 16.28 -8.06 -6.92
C GLN A 59 15.36 -9.25 -6.61
N GLN A 60 14.05 -9.02 -6.48
CA GLN A 60 13.12 -10.01 -5.91
C GLN A 60 11.94 -10.36 -6.84
N GLY A 61 11.96 -9.91 -8.10
CA GLY A 61 10.92 -10.20 -9.07
C GLY A 61 9.57 -9.56 -8.70
N SER A 62 8.48 -10.04 -9.31
CA SER A 62 7.14 -9.51 -9.09
C SER A 62 6.46 -10.15 -7.88
N GLN A 63 5.87 -9.35 -7.01
CA GLN A 63 5.06 -9.79 -5.86
C GLN A 63 3.88 -8.85 -5.61
N TYR A 64 2.85 -9.32 -4.90
CA TYR A 64 1.83 -8.42 -4.38
C TYR A 64 2.17 -8.02 -2.94
N VAL A 65 1.92 -6.75 -2.64
CA VAL A 65 1.97 -6.21 -1.28
C VAL A 65 0.61 -5.58 -0.95
N HIS A 66 0.25 -5.61 0.32
CA HIS A 66 -0.89 -4.84 0.82
C HIS A 66 -0.38 -3.66 1.63
N LEU A 67 -0.85 -2.46 1.29
CA LEU A 67 -0.49 -1.22 1.96
C LEU A 67 -1.63 -0.72 2.81
N ARG A 68 -1.33 -0.10 3.94
CA ARG A 68 -2.25 0.77 4.68
C ARG A 68 -1.72 2.18 4.63
N VAL A 69 -2.43 3.04 3.89
CA VAL A 69 -2.12 4.46 3.75
C VAL A 69 -3.15 5.27 4.51
N GLY A 70 -2.72 6.00 5.54
CA GLY A 70 -3.59 6.96 6.23
C GLY A 70 -3.51 8.31 5.56
N VAL A 71 -4.63 8.85 5.10
CA VAL A 71 -4.72 10.17 4.45
C VAL A 71 -5.53 11.09 5.36
N PRO A 72 -4.89 11.99 6.13
CA PRO A 72 -5.60 13.00 6.89
C PRO A 72 -6.27 14.02 5.96
N THR A 73 -7.35 14.64 6.42
CA THR A 73 -8.04 15.69 5.66
C THR A 73 -7.07 16.83 5.33
N ASN A 74 -7.00 17.21 4.05
CA ASN A 74 -6.14 18.28 3.53
C ASN A 74 -4.62 18.08 3.75
N GLN A 75 -4.16 16.83 3.93
CA GLN A 75 -2.75 16.52 4.13
C GLN A 75 -2.27 15.37 3.23
N ILE A 76 -0.95 15.19 3.18
CA ILE A 76 -0.30 14.09 2.46
C ILE A 76 -0.47 12.80 3.28
N GLY A 77 -0.75 11.69 2.59
CA GLY A 77 -0.88 10.38 3.22
C GLY A 77 0.44 9.80 3.72
N SER A 78 0.37 8.95 4.74
CA SER A 78 1.52 8.25 5.30
C SER A 78 1.35 6.73 5.20
N LEU A 79 2.46 6.02 5.01
CA LEU A 79 2.50 4.55 5.05
C LEU A 79 2.43 4.09 6.51
N ASN A 80 1.26 3.61 6.91
CA ASN A 80 0.96 3.19 8.28
C ASN A 80 1.03 1.66 8.46
N GLY A 81 1.10 0.91 7.38
CA GLY A 81 1.24 -0.54 7.40
C GLY A 81 1.59 -1.11 6.04
N MET A 82 2.28 -2.25 6.04
CA MET A 82 2.64 -2.98 4.84
C MET A 82 2.72 -4.47 5.14
N GLU A 83 2.16 -5.30 4.27
CA GLU A 83 2.26 -6.75 4.32
C GLU A 83 2.88 -7.26 3.02
N LEU A 84 3.94 -8.07 3.17
CA LEU A 84 4.70 -8.68 2.09
C LEU A 84 4.12 -10.03 1.68
N ASN A 85 4.66 -10.59 0.58
CA ASN A 85 4.37 -11.96 0.13
C ASN A 85 2.87 -12.26 -0.05
N ARG A 86 2.11 -11.27 -0.53
CA ARG A 86 0.68 -11.45 -0.84
C ARG A 86 0.52 -11.97 -2.26
N GLN A 87 -0.68 -12.50 -2.53
CA GLN A 87 -1.09 -12.97 -3.85
C GLN A 87 -2.26 -12.16 -4.42
N LEU A 88 -2.48 -12.28 -5.72
CA LEU A 88 -3.62 -11.62 -6.38
C LEU A 88 -4.97 -12.06 -5.80
N ALA A 89 -5.10 -13.31 -5.36
CA ALA A 89 -6.32 -13.84 -4.77
C ALA A 89 -6.54 -13.46 -3.31
N ASP A 90 -5.49 -13.01 -2.59
CA ASP A 90 -5.59 -12.74 -1.15
C ASP A 90 -6.61 -11.63 -0.85
N PRO A 91 -7.51 -11.80 0.12
CA PRO A 91 -8.42 -10.73 0.49
C PRO A 91 -7.65 -9.57 1.13
N ILE A 92 -8.09 -8.33 0.86
CA ILE A 92 -7.59 -7.15 1.57
C ILE A 92 -8.23 -7.13 2.97
N SER A 93 -7.44 -7.35 4.00
CA SER A 93 -7.82 -7.26 5.42
C SER A 93 -7.33 -5.96 6.05
N TYR A 94 -7.71 -5.72 7.31
CA TYR A 94 -7.11 -4.65 8.09
C TYR A 94 -5.64 -4.98 8.39
N ILE A 95 -4.75 -4.01 8.22
CA ILE A 95 -3.30 -4.16 8.43
C ILE A 95 -2.91 -3.47 9.74
N TYR A 96 -2.42 -4.25 10.69
CA TYR A 96 -2.00 -3.77 12.02
C TYR A 96 -0.52 -3.40 12.09
N ILE A 97 0.33 -3.98 11.23
CA ILE A 97 1.79 -3.92 11.35
C ILE A 97 2.39 -2.92 10.35
N LYS A 98 3.26 -2.04 10.84
CA LYS A 98 4.23 -1.31 10.01
C LYS A 98 5.48 -2.19 9.91
N GLN A 99 5.53 -3.09 8.93
CA GLN A 99 6.78 -3.79 8.62
C GLN A 99 7.69 -2.81 7.88
N CYS A 100 8.51 -2.07 8.62
CA CYS A 100 9.75 -1.50 8.11
C CYS A 100 10.85 -2.52 8.40
N PRO A 101 11.55 -3.09 7.41
CA PRO A 101 12.81 -3.72 7.70
C PRO A 101 13.76 -2.62 8.19
N VAL A 102 14.24 -2.77 9.42
CA VAL A 102 15.45 -2.09 9.87
C VAL A 102 16.57 -2.55 8.94
N GLN A 103 17.15 -1.62 8.17
CA GLN A 103 18.43 -1.86 7.53
C GLN A 103 19.45 -2.07 8.65
N GLY A 104 20.06 -3.26 8.67
CA GLY A 104 21.26 -3.53 9.46
C GLY A 104 22.48 -2.82 8.86
#